data_AF-A0A1I6SK76-F1
#
_entry.id   AF-A0A1I6SK76-F1
#
_cell.length_a   1.000
_cell.length_b   1.000
_cell.length_c   1.000
_cell.angle_alpha   90.00
_cell.angle_beta   90.00
_cell.angle_gamma   90.00
#
_symmetry.space_group_name_H-M   'P 1'
#
loop_
_entity.id
_entity.type
_entity.pdbx_description
1 polymer ?
#
loop_
_entity_poly.entity_id
_entity_poly.type
_entity_poly.pdbx_seq_one_letter_code
_entity_poly.pdbx_strand_id
1 'polypeptide(L)'
;METASVKQVTLSATKEWIMHSRFNGQDYRICVYCPVEEPPAEGFPIIYTLDGNATFAMTSEMIRIQSVRREKTGVVPAIVVGIG
;
A
#
# COMPACT_ATOMS: atom_id res chain seq x y z
N MET A 1 -12.75 15.00 34.30
CA MET A 1 -13.11 14.14 33.16
C MET A 1 -11.81 13.55 32.63
N GLU A 2 -11.62 12.25 32.81
CA GLU A 2 -10.42 11.54 32.38
C GLU A 2 -10.50 11.36 30.86
N THR A 3 -9.61 12.03 30.12
CA THR A 3 -9.50 11.87 28.67
C THR A 3 -8.98 10.47 28.39
N ALA A 4 -9.84 9.60 27.84
CA ALA A 4 -9.41 8.31 27.33
C ALA A 4 -8.28 8.51 26.30
N SER A 5 -7.17 7.80 26.48
CA SER A 5 -6.03 7.83 25.56
C SER A 5 -6.46 7.26 24.20
N VAL A 6 -6.41 8.10 23.16
CA VAL A 6 -6.76 7.71 21.78
C VAL A 6 -5.54 7.10 21.11
N LYS A 7 -5.64 5.84 20.68
CA LYS A 7 -4.60 5.15 19.90
C LYS A 7 -4.87 5.29 18.41
N GLN A 8 -3.89 5.76 17.65
CA GLN A 8 -3.97 5.86 16.20
C GLN A 8 -4.01 4.47 15.55
N VAL A 9 -4.92 4.29 14.58
CA VAL A 9 -4.97 3.08 13.74
C VAL A 9 -3.89 3.18 12.67
N THR A 10 -3.20 2.07 12.43
CA THR A 10 -2.14 1.97 11.42
C THR A 10 -2.44 0.84 10.45
N LEU A 11 -1.97 0.99 9.22
CA LEU A 11 -2.02 -0.07 8.22
C LEU A 11 -0.72 -0.88 8.27
N SER A 12 -0.84 -2.20 8.33
CA SER A 12 0.31 -3.08 8.50
C SER A 12 1.11 -3.22 7.23
N ALA A 13 2.43 -3.41 7.36
CA ALA A 13 3.35 -3.59 6.23
C ALA A 13 3.33 -2.44 5.20
N THR A 14 3.02 -1.23 5.66
CA THR A 14 3.05 -0.02 4.83
C THR A 14 4.10 0.98 5.27
N LYS A 15 4.62 1.74 4.32
CA LYS A 15 5.53 2.87 4.51
C LYS A 15 4.99 4.07 3.75
N GLU A 16 5.28 5.27 4.23
CA GLU A 16 5.02 6.51 3.50
C GLU A 16 6.25 7.40 3.47
N TRP A 17 6.40 8.18 2.40
CA TRP A 17 7.36 9.27 2.31
C TRP A 17 6.92 10.31 1.27
N ILE A 18 7.49 11.51 1.35
CA ILE A 18 7.31 12.55 0.33
C ILE A 18 8.39 12.40 -0.74
N MET A 19 7.99 12.52 -2.00
CA MET A 19 8.88 12.51 -3.15
C MET A 19 8.71 13.81 -3.96
N HIS A 20 9.81 14.54 -4.14
CA HIS A 20 9.83 15.76 -4.95
C HIS A 20 10.02 15.42 -6.43
N SER A 21 9.08 15.84 -7.27
CA SER A 21 9.11 15.61 -8.72
C SER A 21 10.06 16.57 -9.42
N ARG A 22 11.04 16.02 -10.14
CA ARG A 22 11.95 16.79 -10.98
C ARG A 22 11.29 17.37 -12.24
N PHE A 23 10.12 16.88 -12.61
CA PHE A 23 9.44 17.27 -13.85
C PHE A 23 8.57 18.52 -13.70
N ASN A 24 7.84 18.62 -12.58
CA ASN A 24 6.90 19.72 -12.32
C ASN A 24 7.12 20.43 -10.98
N GLY A 25 8.14 20.03 -10.19
CA GLY A 25 8.47 20.63 -8.90
C GLY A 25 7.45 20.38 -7.80
N GLN A 26 6.50 19.44 -8.00
CA GLN A 26 5.46 19.12 -7.02
C GLN A 26 5.94 18.03 -6.06
N ASP A 27 5.49 18.12 -4.82
CA ASP A 27 5.68 17.09 -3.81
C ASP A 27 4.52 16.10 -3.87
N TYR A 28 4.84 14.81 -3.97
CA TYR A 28 3.87 13.73 -3.96
C TYR A 28 4.03 12.91 -2.68
N ARG A 29 2.92 12.54 -2.04
CA ARG A 29 2.95 11.53 -0.99
C ARG A 29 2.94 10.15 -1.64
N ILE A 30 3.97 9.38 -1.32
CA ILE A 30 4.15 8.02 -1.80
C ILE A 30 3.86 7.07 -0.65
N CYS A 31 2.82 6.27 -0.79
CA CYS A 31 2.47 5.22 0.15
C CYS A 31 2.76 3.86 -0.49
N VAL A 32 3.43 2.96 0.23
CA VAL A 32 3.82 1.65 -0.28
C VAL A 32 3.40 0.55 0.68
N TYR A 33 2.69 -0.44 0.17
CA TYR A 33 2.42 -1.71 0.82
C TYR A 33 3.31 -2.80 0.21
N CYS A 34 3.97 -3.60 1.05
CA CYS A 34 4.71 -4.77 0.63
C CYS A 34 4.12 -6.02 1.29
N PRO A 35 3.81 -7.09 0.53
CA PRO A 35 3.47 -8.39 1.12
C PRO A 35 4.56 -8.86 2.09
N VAL A 36 4.15 -9.54 3.17
CA VAL A 36 5.06 -10.04 4.22
C VAL A 36 5.57 -11.46 3.91
N GLU A 37 5.18 -12.03 2.77
CA GLU A 37 5.65 -13.33 2.31
C GLU A 37 6.97 -13.22 1.52
N GLU A 38 7.63 -14.37 1.33
CA GLU A 38 8.85 -14.44 0.51
C GLU A 38 8.52 -14.07 -0.94
N PRO A 39 9.28 -13.17 -1.59
CA PRO A 39 9.08 -12.84 -2.99
C PRO A 39 9.30 -14.06 -3.88
N PRO A 40 8.52 -14.21 -4.97
CA PRO A 40 8.85 -15.12 -6.06
C PRO A 40 10.25 -14.83 -6.63
N ALA A 41 10.84 -15.77 -7.36
CA ALA A 41 12.15 -15.58 -7.98
C ALA A 41 12.18 -14.37 -8.94
N GLU A 42 11.07 -14.11 -9.61
CA GLU A 42 10.85 -12.95 -10.47
C GLU A 42 10.51 -11.65 -9.71
N GLY A 43 10.33 -11.72 -8.39
CA GLY A 43 9.86 -10.62 -7.54
C GLY A 43 8.34 -10.47 -7.52
N PHE A 44 7.83 -9.57 -6.66
CA PHE A 44 6.41 -9.24 -6.66
C PHE A 44 6.04 -8.31 -7.82
N PRO A 45 4.89 -8.51 -8.48
CA PRO A 45 4.33 -7.49 -9.34
C PRO A 45 4.03 -6.21 -8.54
N ILE A 46 4.08 -5.06 -9.22
CA ILE A 46 3.79 -3.76 -8.63
C ILE A 46 2.52 -3.18 -9.25
N ILE A 47 1.60 -2.75 -8.40
CA ILE A 47 0.38 -2.02 -8.78
C ILE A 47 0.56 -0.57 -8.36
N TYR A 48 0.64 0.33 -9.34
CA TYR A 48 0.63 1.77 -9.10
C TYR A 48 -0.81 2.28 -9.12
N THR A 49 -1.22 2.97 -8.06
CA THR A 49 -2.53 3.63 -8.01
C THR A 49 -2.35 5.15 -8.04
N LEU A 50 -3.04 5.78 -8.98
CA LEU A 50 -3.22 7.23 -8.95
C LEU A 50 -4.28 7.58 -7.90
N ASP A 51 -4.25 8.82 -7.41
CA ASP A 51 -5.05 9.28 -6.29
C ASP A 51 -4.87 8.40 -5.04
N GLY A 52 -3.61 8.06 -4.74
CA GLY A 52 -3.21 7.20 -3.62
C GLY A 52 -3.76 7.65 -2.28
N ASN A 53 -3.97 8.96 -2.12
CA ASN A 53 -4.60 9.55 -0.93
C ASN A 53 -6.02 9.01 -0.67
N ALA A 54 -6.75 8.62 -1.71
CA ALA A 54 -8.08 8.03 -1.62
C ALA A 54 -8.08 6.50 -1.78
N THR A 55 -7.17 5.95 -2.60
CA THR A 55 -7.27 4.56 -3.09
C THR A 55 -6.31 3.58 -2.42
N PHE A 56 -5.23 4.06 -1.79
CA PHE A 56 -4.14 3.19 -1.32
C PHE A 56 -4.57 2.17 -0.27
N ALA A 57 -5.27 2.61 0.78
CA ALA A 57 -5.66 1.74 1.89
C ALA A 57 -6.62 0.62 1.43
N MET A 58 -7.58 0.95 0.56
CA MET A 58 -8.49 -0.04 -0.03
C MET A 58 -7.72 -1.04 -0.88
N THR A 59 -6.87 -0.56 -1.80
CA THR A 59 -6.19 -1.43 -2.76
C THR A 59 -5.21 -2.38 -2.07
N SER A 60 -4.41 -1.89 -1.12
CA SER A 60 -3.48 -2.71 -0.34
C SER A 60 -4.20 -3.79 0.46
N GLU A 61 -5.33 -3.48 1.10
CA GLU A 61 -6.12 -4.48 1.83
C GLU A 61 -6.78 -5.49 0.89
N MET A 62 -7.26 -5.06 -0.30
CA MET A 62 -7.79 -5.98 -1.31
C MET A 62 -6.72 -6.98 -1.74
N ILE A 63 -5.49 -6.53 -2.01
CA ILE A 63 -4.38 -7.43 -2.34
C ILE A 63 -4.08 -8.35 -1.16
N ARG A 64 -3.94 -7.81 0.07
CA ARG A 64 -3.63 -8.60 1.26
C ARG A 64 -4.66 -9.69 1.55
N ILE A 65 -5.95 -9.38 1.39
CA ILE A 65 -7.05 -10.32 1.70
C ILE A 65 -7.22 -11.34 0.57
N GLN A 66 -7.24 -10.88 -0.69
CA GLN A 66 -7.56 -11.75 -1.82
C GLN A 66 -6.40 -12.67 -2.20
N SER A 67 -5.14 -12.29 -1.93
CA SER A 67 -3.98 -13.12 -2.25
C SER A 67 -3.80 -14.36 -1.35
N VAL A 68 -4.49 -14.39 -0.20
CA VAL A 68 -4.46 -15.53 0.74
C VAL A 68 -5.00 -16.80 0.10
N ARG A 69 -6.05 -16.67 -0.73
CA ARG A 69 -6.66 -17.78 -1.48
C ARG A 69 -6.51 -17.59 -2.98
N ARG A 70 -5.27 -17.32 -3.42
CA ARG A 70 -4.92 -17.06 -4.82
C ARG A 70 -5.43 -18.13 -5.78
N GLU A 71 -5.55 -19.38 -5.33
CA GLU A 71 -6.12 -20.51 -6.08
C GLU A 71 -7.62 -20.37 -6.39
N LYS A 72 -8.35 -19.52 -5.65
CA LYS A 72 -9.77 -19.22 -5.86
C LYS A 72 -10.00 -17.82 -6.42
N THR A 73 -9.20 -16.84 -5.99
CA THR A 73 -9.38 -15.43 -6.36
C THR A 73 -8.63 -15.05 -7.63
N GLY A 74 -7.60 -15.80 -8.01
CA GLY A 74 -6.67 -15.44 -9.08
C GLY A 74 -5.78 -14.23 -8.75
N VAL A 75 -5.88 -13.67 -7.54
CA VAL A 75 -5.07 -12.52 -7.11
C VAL A 75 -3.77 -13.03 -6.54
N VAL A 76 -2.66 -12.64 -7.15
CA VAL A 76 -1.32 -12.88 -6.61
C VAL A 76 -0.93 -11.76 -5.64
N PRO A 77 -0.09 -12.03 -4.64
CA PRO A 77 0.51 -10.99 -3.82
C PRO A 77 1.24 -9.98 -4.69
N ALA A 78 1.03 -8.70 -4.42
CA ALA A 78 1.59 -7.60 -5.17
C ALA A 78 2.00 -6.47 -4.23
N ILE A 79 3.05 -5.75 -4.60
CA ILE A 79 3.38 -4.46 -3.98
C ILE A 79 2.37 -3.44 -4.51
N VAL A 80 1.81 -2.62 -3.62
CA VAL A 80 0.92 -1.52 -4.01
C VAL A 80 1.64 -0.20 -3.72
N VAL A 81 1.72 0.67 -4.72
CA VAL A 81 2.30 2.01 -4.61
C VAL A 81 1.21 3.02 -4.92
N GLY A 82 0.74 3.73 -3.90
CA GLY A 82 -0.17 4.86 -4.04
C GLY A 82 0.58 6.16 -4.27
N ILE A 83 0.19 6.90 -5.30
CA ILE A 83 0.74 8.22 -5.64
C ILE A 83 -0.33 9.27 -5.37
N GLY A 84 -0.07 10.19 -4.43
CA GLY A 84 -0.97 11.30 -4.10
C GLY A 84 -0.22 12.48 -3.51
#